data_AF-A0AAX0L0Q6-F1
#
_entry.id   AF-A0AAX0L0Q6-F1
#
_cell.length_a   1.000
_cell.length_b   1.000
_cell.length_c   1.000
_cell.angle_alpha   90.00
_cell.angle_beta   90.00
_cell.angle_gamma   90.00
#
_symmetry.space_group_name_H-M   'P 1'
#
loop_
_entity.id
_entity.type
_entity.pdbx_description
1 polymer ?
#
loop_
_entity_poly.entity_id
_entity_poly.type
_entity_poly.pdbx_seq_one_letter_code
_entity_poly.pdbx_strand_id
1 'polypeptide(L)'
;MHNHYKDILSRIVAPPDWFDENAVPRWGRFSPLSVANVYAKETALAEICCQACRHSFQVAFSELNMQPPRLRNAAGGELMRLAEIIEAGLLHYGDPPNIDCCGPGPTMNSVPLRVLEYWHHPPTPYNLPREQFERYLEVSLETKGWVRDPRYEVALRG
;
A
#
# COMPACT_ATOMS: atom_id res chain seq x y z
N MET A 1 -3.44 -17.05 -3.21
CA MET A 1 -3.86 -16.84 -4.61
C MET A 1 -4.94 -15.77 -4.68
N HIS A 2 -4.66 -14.68 -5.40
CA HIS A 2 -5.61 -13.61 -5.69
C HIS A 2 -6.60 -13.97 -6.82
N ASN A 3 -7.74 -13.29 -6.84
CA ASN A 3 -8.72 -13.44 -7.92
C ASN A 3 -8.20 -12.80 -9.21
N HIS A 4 -8.54 -13.37 -10.38
CA HIS A 4 -8.07 -12.89 -11.68
C HIS A 4 -8.84 -11.66 -12.18
N TYR A 5 -10.08 -11.42 -11.72
CA TYR A 5 -10.92 -10.31 -12.19
C TYR A 5 -11.06 -10.24 -13.73
N LYS A 6 -11.11 -11.40 -14.40
CA LYS A 6 -11.21 -11.51 -15.88
C LYS A 6 -12.41 -10.75 -16.45
N ASP A 7 -13.49 -10.70 -15.70
CA ASP A 7 -14.73 -9.98 -16.00
C ASP A 7 -14.53 -8.46 -16.10
N ILE A 8 -13.58 -7.91 -15.33
CA ILE A 8 -13.20 -6.49 -15.37
C ILE A 8 -12.09 -6.28 -16.42
N LEU A 9 -11.02 -7.08 -16.37
CA LEU A 9 -9.86 -6.94 -17.26
C LEU A 9 -10.22 -7.12 -18.75
N SER A 10 -11.24 -7.91 -19.07
CA SER A 10 -11.71 -8.07 -20.46
C SER A 10 -12.47 -6.85 -21.00
N ARG A 11 -12.87 -5.90 -20.14
CA ARG A 11 -13.66 -4.72 -20.52
C ARG A 11 -12.84 -3.45 -20.68
N ILE A 12 -11.63 -3.41 -20.10
CA ILE A 12 -10.76 -2.23 -20.13
C ILE A 12 -9.47 -2.62 -20.84
N VAL A 13 -9.23 -2.00 -22.01
CA VAL A 13 -8.09 -2.34 -22.88
C VAL A 13 -6.75 -1.93 -22.24
N ALA A 14 -6.74 -0.81 -21.52
CA ALA A 14 -5.55 -0.36 -20.81
C ALA A 14 -5.25 -1.28 -19.62
N PRO A 15 -3.97 -1.63 -19.38
CA PRO A 15 -3.61 -2.36 -18.18
C PRO A 15 -3.92 -1.54 -16.93
N PRO A 16 -4.15 -2.18 -15.76
CA PRO A 16 -4.27 -1.48 -14.49
C PRO A 16 -2.99 -0.69 -14.19
N ASP A 17 -3.12 0.50 -13.64
CA ASP A 17 -2.00 1.33 -13.20
C ASP A 17 -1.41 0.80 -11.88
N TRP A 18 -2.28 0.28 -11.01
CA TRP A 18 -1.90 -0.31 -9.72
C TRP A 18 -2.98 -1.28 -9.22
N PHE A 19 -2.69 -2.01 -8.15
CA PHE A 19 -3.61 -2.94 -7.51
C PHE A 19 -3.76 -2.64 -6.01
N ASP A 20 -4.96 -2.82 -5.46
CA ASP A 20 -5.18 -2.60 -4.02
C ASP A 20 -4.63 -3.75 -3.16
N GLU A 21 -4.85 -3.70 -1.84
CA GLU A 21 -4.38 -4.67 -0.85
C GLU A 21 -4.86 -6.11 -1.12
N ASN A 22 -5.95 -6.28 -1.88
CA ASN A 22 -6.54 -7.57 -2.24
C ASN A 22 -6.23 -7.98 -3.68
N ALA A 23 -5.34 -7.25 -4.35
CA ALA A 23 -5.01 -7.35 -5.76
C ALA A 23 -6.17 -7.01 -6.71
N VAL A 24 -7.10 -6.14 -6.29
CA VAL A 24 -8.13 -5.61 -7.19
C VAL A 24 -7.48 -4.58 -8.12
N PRO A 25 -7.65 -4.70 -9.45
CA PRO A 25 -7.07 -3.74 -10.39
C PRO A 25 -7.68 -2.35 -10.25
N ARG A 26 -6.83 -1.32 -10.43
CA ARG A 26 -7.19 0.09 -10.38
C ARG A 26 -6.63 0.83 -11.60
N TRP A 27 -7.41 1.78 -12.11
CA TRP A 27 -7.05 2.65 -13.22
C TRP A 27 -7.07 4.11 -12.75
N GLY A 28 -6.05 4.87 -13.13
CA GLY A 28 -5.80 6.23 -12.69
C GLY A 28 -4.73 6.34 -11.61
N ARG A 29 -4.43 7.59 -11.24
CA ARG A 29 -3.42 7.92 -10.24
C ARG A 29 -3.78 7.32 -8.88
N PHE A 30 -2.77 6.79 -8.19
CA PHE A 30 -2.93 6.34 -6.81
C PHE A 30 -3.42 7.47 -5.90
N SER A 31 -4.27 7.11 -4.94
CA SER A 31 -4.76 8.00 -3.90
C SER A 31 -4.90 7.20 -2.60
N PRO A 32 -4.49 7.75 -1.45
CA PRO A 32 -4.70 7.10 -0.16
C PRO A 32 -6.19 6.93 0.18
N LEU A 33 -7.10 7.62 -0.52
CA LEU A 33 -8.55 7.47 -0.38
C LEU A 33 -9.14 6.32 -1.21
N SER A 34 -8.35 5.67 -2.05
CA SER A 34 -8.79 4.61 -2.96
C SER A 34 -8.32 3.21 -2.55
N VAL A 35 -7.65 3.11 -1.41
CA VAL A 35 -7.21 1.83 -0.82
C VAL A 35 -8.40 1.06 -0.25
N ALA A 36 -8.28 -0.26 -0.16
CA ALA A 36 -9.35 -1.13 0.28
C ALA A 36 -9.68 -0.91 1.78
N ASN A 37 -8.69 -0.54 2.59
CA ASN A 37 -8.91 -0.21 4.00
C ASN A 37 -9.39 1.23 4.19
N VAL A 38 -10.71 1.44 4.25
CA VAL A 38 -11.30 2.78 4.50
C VAL A 38 -10.96 3.36 5.88
N TYR A 39 -10.44 2.54 6.80
CA TYR A 39 -10.00 2.97 8.13
C TYR A 39 -8.47 3.02 8.26
N ALA A 40 -7.74 2.93 7.15
CA ALA A 40 -6.29 3.02 7.17
C ALA A 40 -5.83 4.32 7.82
N LYS A 41 -4.80 4.22 8.65
CA LYS A 41 -4.07 5.36 9.20
C LYS A 41 -2.78 5.59 8.43
N GLU A 42 -2.24 4.55 7.82
CA GLU A 42 -1.07 4.60 6.97
C GLU A 42 -1.29 3.77 5.70
N THR A 43 -0.80 4.26 4.58
CA THR A 43 -0.82 3.51 3.33
C THR A 43 0.37 3.87 2.45
N ALA A 44 0.79 2.91 1.64
CA ALA A 44 1.85 3.10 0.68
C ALA A 44 1.47 2.53 -0.68
N LEU A 45 1.93 3.18 -1.74
CA LEU A 45 2.06 2.55 -3.05
C LEU A 45 3.50 2.05 -3.17
N ALA A 46 3.68 0.78 -3.51
CA ALA A 46 4.99 0.18 -3.67
C ALA A 46 5.09 -0.60 -4.97
N GLU A 47 6.30 -0.69 -5.51
CA GLU A 47 6.62 -1.57 -6.61
C GLU A 47 7.06 -2.93 -6.06
N ILE A 48 6.43 -3.99 -6.53
CA ILE A 48 6.78 -5.39 -6.27
C ILE A 48 7.07 -6.09 -7.59
N CYS A 49 7.69 -7.26 -7.56
CA CYS A 49 7.78 -8.12 -8.74
C CYS A 49 7.47 -9.58 -8.43
N CYS A 50 6.96 -10.31 -9.42
CA CYS A 50 6.81 -11.76 -9.31
C CYS A 50 8.19 -12.42 -9.15
N GLN A 51 8.38 -13.26 -8.14
CA GLN A 51 9.67 -13.94 -7.94
C GLN A 51 10.05 -14.88 -9.11
N ALA A 52 9.07 -15.36 -9.89
CA ALA A 52 9.30 -16.28 -11.00
C ALA A 52 9.63 -15.56 -12.32
N CYS A 53 8.73 -14.70 -12.81
CA CYS A 53 8.91 -14.04 -14.12
C CYS A 53 9.46 -12.61 -14.03
N ARG A 54 9.66 -12.08 -12.82
CA ARG A 54 10.16 -10.72 -12.55
C ARG A 54 9.29 -9.58 -13.12
N HIS A 55 8.06 -9.87 -13.54
CA HIS A 55 7.11 -8.83 -13.92
C HIS A 55 6.82 -7.92 -12.73
N SER A 56 6.93 -6.61 -12.93
CA SER A 56 6.70 -5.59 -11.90
C SER A 56 5.23 -5.20 -11.81
N PHE A 57 4.78 -4.88 -10.60
CA PHE A 57 3.44 -4.37 -10.31
C PHE A 57 3.55 -3.22 -9.33
N GLN A 58 2.66 -2.25 -9.45
CA GLN A 58 2.42 -1.27 -8.39
C GLN A 58 1.27 -1.76 -7.53
N VAL A 59 1.47 -1.85 -6.23
CA VAL A 59 0.47 -2.37 -5.28
C VAL A 59 0.34 -1.46 -4.08
N ALA A 60 -0.88 -1.37 -3.55
CA ALA A 60 -1.16 -0.67 -2.31
C ALA A 60 -0.85 -1.57 -1.12
N PHE A 61 -0.33 -0.95 -0.07
CA PHE A 61 -0.19 -1.51 1.26
C PHE A 61 -1.01 -0.68 2.24
N SER A 62 -1.71 -1.35 3.15
CA SER A 62 -2.28 -0.77 4.36
C SER A 62 -2.20 -1.80 5.49
N GLU A 63 -2.78 -1.48 6.64
CA GLU A 63 -2.87 -2.38 7.79
C GLU A 63 -3.59 -3.71 7.46
N LEU A 64 -4.35 -3.78 6.37
CA LEU A 64 -4.94 -5.04 5.89
C LEU A 64 -3.90 -6.07 5.44
N ASN A 65 -2.82 -5.62 4.81
CA ASN A 65 -1.72 -6.52 4.42
C ASN A 65 -0.80 -6.87 5.61
N MET A 66 -1.04 -6.28 6.78
CA MET A 66 -0.23 -6.46 7.99
C MET A 66 -0.88 -7.47 8.96
N GLN A 67 -1.01 -8.75 8.59
CA GLN A 67 -1.62 -9.78 9.47
C GLN A 67 -0.90 -11.17 9.39
N PRO A 68 -0.91 -12.03 10.45
CA PRO A 68 -0.48 -11.79 11.84
C PRO A 68 0.10 -13.07 12.55
N PRO A 69 1.42 -13.29 12.72
CA PRO A 69 1.98 -13.26 14.10
C PRO A 69 3.48 -12.89 14.18
N ARG A 70 4.19 -12.86 13.05
CA ARG A 70 5.65 -12.63 13.02
C ARG A 70 6.02 -11.19 13.40
N LEU A 71 5.16 -10.23 13.07
CA LEU A 71 5.35 -8.82 13.42
C LEU A 71 4.97 -8.51 14.88
N ARG A 72 3.98 -9.21 15.45
CA ARG A 72 3.62 -9.09 16.88
C ARG A 72 4.73 -9.57 17.81
N ASN A 73 5.46 -10.62 17.42
CA ASN A 73 6.54 -11.18 18.22
C ASN A 73 7.85 -10.40 18.12
N ALA A 74 8.07 -9.61 17.05
CA ALA A 74 9.25 -8.76 16.91
C ALA A 74 9.16 -7.46 17.73
N ALA A 75 7.94 -6.95 17.95
CA ALA A 75 7.68 -5.64 18.56
C ALA A 75 7.05 -5.71 19.97
N GLY A 76 7.16 -6.83 20.68
CA GLY A 76 6.72 -6.91 22.09
C GLY A 76 5.20 -6.81 22.31
N GLY A 77 4.38 -7.12 21.30
CA GLY A 77 2.92 -7.22 21.43
C GLY A 77 2.11 -6.05 20.88
N GLU A 78 2.75 -4.92 20.51
CA GLU A 78 2.09 -3.82 19.80
C GLU A 78 2.09 -4.06 18.28
N LEU A 79 1.09 -3.51 17.58
CA LEU A 79 1.03 -3.55 16.11
C LEU A 79 2.01 -2.52 15.56
N MET A 80 3.01 -2.98 14.80
CA MET A 80 3.93 -2.08 14.09
C MET A 80 3.17 -1.23 13.07
N ARG A 81 3.60 0.02 12.93
CA ARG A 81 3.17 0.94 11.88
C ARG A 81 3.75 0.54 10.53
N LEU A 82 3.11 0.94 9.44
CA LEU A 82 3.61 0.74 8.08
C LEU A 82 4.99 1.36 7.89
N ALA A 83 5.19 2.57 8.41
CA ALA A 83 6.49 3.24 8.42
C ALA A 83 7.59 2.34 9.01
N GLU A 84 7.32 1.71 10.15
CA GLU A 84 8.29 0.84 10.86
C GLU A 84 8.55 -0.45 10.09
N ILE A 85 7.53 -0.98 9.40
CA ILE A 85 7.67 -2.15 8.51
C ILE A 85 8.54 -1.81 7.30
N ILE A 86 8.36 -0.62 6.72
CA ILE A 86 9.19 -0.12 5.61
C ILE A 86 10.64 0.02 6.05
N GLU A 87 10.89 0.68 7.19
CA GLU A 87 12.24 0.87 7.75
C GLU A 87 12.92 -0.47 8.06
N ALA A 88 12.17 -1.44 8.58
CA ALA A 88 12.67 -2.77 8.87
C ALA A 88 12.86 -3.65 7.61
N GLY A 89 12.41 -3.20 6.44
CA GLY A 89 12.45 -4.00 5.20
C GLY A 89 11.55 -5.23 5.24
N LEU A 90 10.45 -5.17 6.00
CA LEU A 90 9.54 -6.30 6.26
C LEU A 90 8.26 -6.26 5.40
N LEU A 91 8.20 -5.37 4.40
CA LEU A 91 7.06 -5.32 3.48
C LEU A 91 6.88 -6.66 2.76
N HIS A 92 5.64 -7.15 2.74
CA HIS A 92 5.33 -8.42 2.10
C HIS A 92 3.89 -8.41 1.60
N TYR A 93 3.71 -8.40 0.28
CA TYR A 93 2.38 -8.40 -0.33
C TYR A 93 1.75 -9.80 -0.39
N GLY A 94 2.58 -10.84 -0.40
CA GLY A 94 2.15 -12.21 -0.69
C GLY A 94 2.29 -12.52 -2.17
N ASP A 95 1.30 -13.16 -2.75
CA ASP A 95 1.29 -13.51 -4.16
C ASP A 95 1.17 -12.25 -5.05
N PRO A 96 1.79 -12.19 -6.24
CA PRO A 96 1.57 -11.07 -7.16
C PRO A 96 0.10 -11.04 -7.64
N PRO A 97 -0.36 -9.88 -8.14
CA PRO A 97 -1.66 -9.78 -8.80
C PRO A 97 -1.85 -10.85 -9.88
N ASN A 98 -3.01 -11.52 -9.85
CA ASN A 98 -3.33 -12.62 -10.74
C ASN A 98 -3.84 -12.09 -12.09
N ILE A 99 -2.93 -11.57 -12.91
CA ILE A 99 -3.23 -11.10 -14.27
C ILE A 99 -2.59 -11.96 -15.35
N ASP A 100 -2.37 -13.25 -15.05
CA ASP A 100 -1.66 -14.20 -15.91
C ASP A 100 -0.24 -13.75 -16.31
N CYS A 101 0.48 -13.06 -15.42
CA CYS A 101 1.87 -12.64 -15.69
C CYS A 101 2.82 -13.82 -15.97
N CYS A 102 2.56 -14.99 -15.40
CA CYS A 102 3.16 -16.28 -15.74
C CYS A 102 2.35 -17.43 -15.10
N GLY A 103 2.52 -18.66 -15.60
CA GLY A 103 1.81 -19.85 -15.11
C GLY A 103 1.87 -20.07 -13.59
N PRO A 104 3.04 -20.01 -12.92
CA PRO A 104 3.11 -20.19 -11.47
C PRO A 104 2.76 -18.91 -10.68
N GLY A 105 2.73 -17.75 -11.33
CA GLY A 105 2.57 -16.42 -10.71
C GLY A 105 1.49 -16.35 -9.62
N PRO A 106 0.26 -16.85 -9.86
CA PRO A 106 -0.83 -16.80 -8.88
C PRO A 106 -0.60 -17.58 -7.57
N THR A 107 0.46 -18.38 -7.50
CA THR A 107 0.86 -19.22 -6.35
C THR A 107 2.26 -18.92 -5.83
N MET A 108 2.91 -17.90 -6.36
CA MET A 108 4.30 -17.56 -6.03
C MET A 108 4.34 -16.30 -5.19
N ASN A 109 5.30 -16.15 -4.27
CA ASN A 109 5.50 -14.89 -3.57
C ASN A 109 5.99 -13.78 -4.53
N SER A 110 5.73 -12.55 -4.13
CA SER A 110 6.29 -11.35 -4.73
C SER A 110 7.44 -10.80 -3.88
N VAL A 111 8.39 -10.13 -4.55
CA VAL A 111 9.52 -9.47 -3.92
C VAL A 111 9.30 -7.97 -3.97
N PRO A 112 9.30 -7.25 -2.83
CA PRO A 112 9.19 -5.80 -2.81
C PRO A 112 10.47 -5.15 -3.35
N LEU A 113 10.33 -4.13 -4.19
CA LEU A 113 11.44 -3.43 -4.85
C LEU A 113 11.65 -2.02 -4.30
N ARG A 114 10.57 -1.24 -4.14
CA ARG A 114 10.63 0.11 -3.59
C ARG A 114 9.26 0.62 -3.15
N VAL A 115 9.24 1.56 -2.23
CA VAL A 115 8.06 2.37 -1.93
C VAL A 115 8.06 3.59 -2.86
N LEU A 116 6.95 3.79 -3.56
CA LEU A 116 6.75 4.87 -4.53
C LEU A 116 6.09 6.09 -3.90
N GLU A 117 5.07 5.87 -3.08
CA GLU A 117 4.40 6.91 -2.31
C GLU A 117 4.10 6.38 -0.92
N TYR A 118 4.30 7.20 0.10
CA TYR A 118 3.87 6.90 1.47
C TYR A 118 2.98 8.00 2.00
N TRP A 119 1.86 7.61 2.60
CA TRP A 119 0.85 8.50 3.12
C TRP A 119 0.47 8.08 4.54
N HIS A 120 0.25 9.06 5.40
CA HIS A 120 -0.27 8.81 6.74
C HIS A 120 -1.32 9.86 7.12
N HIS A 121 -2.22 9.48 8.01
CA HIS A 121 -3.11 10.41 8.69
C HIS A 121 -2.41 10.90 9.97
N PRO A 122 -2.01 12.18 10.08
CA PRO A 122 -1.51 12.73 11.32
C PRO A 122 -2.59 12.62 12.41
N PRO A 123 -2.22 12.38 13.67
CA PRO A 123 -3.19 12.37 14.75
C PRO A 123 -3.92 13.72 14.78
N THR A 124 -5.25 13.69 14.79
CA THR A 124 -6.08 14.90 14.88
C THR A 124 -5.68 15.65 16.15
N PRO A 125 -5.18 16.88 16.02
CA PRO A 125 -4.57 17.53 17.15
C PRO A 125 -5.66 18.35 17.85
N TYR A 126 -6.49 17.64 18.65
CA TYR A 126 -7.67 18.20 19.32
C TYR A 126 -7.34 19.34 20.32
N ASN A 127 -6.06 19.54 20.64
CA ASN A 127 -5.57 20.55 21.58
C ASN A 127 -4.78 21.68 20.90
N LEU A 128 -4.84 21.83 19.57
CA LEU A 128 -4.13 22.94 18.94
C LEU A 128 -4.82 24.29 19.20
N PRO A 129 -4.04 25.36 19.39
CA PRO A 129 -4.54 26.72 19.23
C PRO A 129 -5.27 26.87 17.88
N ARG A 130 -6.34 27.66 17.87
CA ARG A 130 -7.25 27.84 16.73
C ARG A 130 -6.53 28.07 15.39
N GLU A 131 -5.52 28.95 15.36
CA GLU A 131 -4.75 29.26 14.15
C GLU A 131 -3.91 28.10 13.60
N GLN A 132 -3.54 27.14 14.45
CA GLN A 132 -2.84 25.92 14.04
C GLN A 132 -3.84 24.85 13.60
N PHE A 133 -5.01 24.79 14.23
CA PHE A 133 -6.11 23.94 13.79
C PHE A 133 -6.65 24.38 12.41
N GLU A 134 -6.78 25.67 12.16
CA GLU A 134 -7.20 26.21 10.85
C GLU A 134 -6.20 25.86 9.74
N ARG A 135 -4.89 25.96 9.99
CA ARG A 135 -3.85 25.46 9.05
C ARG A 135 -3.92 23.94 8.83
N TYR A 136 -4.16 23.18 9.89
CA TYR A 136 -4.39 21.73 9.78
C TYR A 136 -5.60 21.43 8.89
N LEU A 137 -6.69 22.20 9.05
CA LEU A 137 -7.88 22.06 8.23
C LEU A 137 -7.61 22.40 6.76
N GLU A 138 -6.92 23.51 6.46
CA GLU A 138 -6.57 23.91 5.09
C GLU A 138 -5.80 22.82 4.34
N VAL A 139 -4.81 22.19 4.99
CA VAL A 139 -4.06 21.06 4.41
C VAL A 139 -4.94 19.81 4.27
N SER A 140 -5.91 19.63 5.17
CA SER A 140 -6.78 18.45 5.19
C SER A 140 -7.92 18.46 4.17
N LEU A 141 -8.29 19.60 3.57
CA LEU A 141 -9.50 19.65 2.73
C LEU A 141 -9.35 18.92 1.39
N GLU A 142 -8.17 18.98 0.75
CA GLU A 142 -7.95 18.32 -0.55
C GLU A 142 -7.64 16.83 -0.39
N THR A 143 -6.82 16.46 0.59
CA THR A 143 -6.40 15.08 0.82
C THR A 143 -7.22 14.39 1.92
N LYS A 144 -8.27 15.02 2.45
CA LYS A 144 -9.05 14.57 3.61
C LYS A 144 -8.18 14.21 4.82
N GLY A 145 -7.12 14.99 5.05
CA GLY A 145 -6.21 14.83 6.18
C GLY A 145 -5.00 13.94 5.91
N TRP A 146 -4.90 13.30 4.75
CA TRP A 146 -3.71 12.51 4.41
C TRP A 146 -2.51 13.40 4.08
N VAL A 147 -1.35 13.05 4.63
CA VAL A 147 -0.08 13.72 4.40
C VAL A 147 0.88 12.75 3.73
N ARG A 148 1.48 13.16 2.61
CA ARG A 148 2.55 12.41 1.94
C ARG A 148 3.87 12.66 2.66
N ASP A 149 4.59 11.60 2.99
CA ASP A 149 5.91 11.70 3.64
C ASP A 149 6.98 10.98 2.80
N PRO A 150 7.74 11.73 1.98
CA PRO A 150 8.75 11.17 1.09
C PRO A 150 9.90 10.44 1.79
N ARG A 151 10.04 10.57 3.12
CA ARG A 151 11.11 9.89 3.88
C ARG A 151 11.03 8.37 3.77
N TYR A 152 9.83 7.83 3.54
CA TYR A 152 9.59 6.39 3.41
C TYR A 152 9.52 5.93 1.94
N GLU A 153 9.72 6.82 0.97
CA GLU A 153 9.74 6.52 -0.47
C GLU A 153 11.12 6.03 -0.89
N VAL A 154 11.47 4.84 -0.41
CA VAL A 154 12.83 4.29 -0.49
C VAL A 154 12.91 3.04 -1.35
N ALA A 155 14.09 2.78 -1.91
CA ALA A 155 14.42 1.48 -2.48
C ALA A 155 14.52 0.43 -1.37
N LEU A 156 13.92 -0.73 -1.61
CA LEU A 156 13.93 -1.85 -0.68
C LEU A 156 14.99 -2.85 -1.12
N ARG A 157 15.66 -3.47 -0.14
CA ARG A 157 16.59 -4.56 -0.41
C ARG A 157 15.77 -5.83 -0.58
N GLY A 158 15.42 -6.13 -1.83
CA GLY A 158 14.72 -7.37 -2.20
C GLY A 158 15.58 -8.61 -2.03
#